data_AF-X1RBB8-F1
#
_entry.id   AF-X1RBB8-F1
#
_cell.length_a   1.000
_cell.length_b   1.000
_cell.length_c   1.000
_cell.angle_alpha   90.00
_cell.angle_beta   90.00
_cell.angle_gamma   90.00
#
_symmetry.space_group_name_H-M   'P 1'
#
loop_
_entity.id
_entity.type
_entity.pdbx_description
1 polymer ?
#
loop_
_entity_poly.entity_id
_entity_poly.type
_entity_poly.pdbx_seq_one_letter_code
_entity_poly.pdbx_strand_id
1 'polypeptide(L)'
;DICSDKDYRERHKEQEKARVYRWRKNNKEKYNASHRVHYKYNKSECNSRTHTNKFINKYPDEAPEYKCKICFCDVELFIHHEVYPYTFSGIIAAIKDGKIYYLCQKHHNEVHNKLNRIIK
;
A
#
# COMPACT_ATOMS: atom_id res chain seq x y z
N ASP A 1 -10.86 -35.23 -0.28
CA ASP A 1 -11.00 -34.03 0.57
C ASP A 1 -9.81 -33.08 0.41
N ILE A 2 -9.85 -32.26 -0.65
CA ILE A 2 -8.91 -31.15 -0.81
C ILE A 2 -9.57 -29.98 -0.11
N CYS A 3 -9.25 -29.77 1.17
CA CYS A 3 -9.53 -28.49 1.83
C CYS A 3 -8.90 -27.43 0.92
N SER A 4 -9.74 -26.58 0.32
CA SER A 4 -9.34 -25.80 -0.83
C SER A 4 -8.12 -24.96 -0.45
N ASP A 5 -7.13 -24.93 -1.33
CA ASP A 5 -5.87 -24.19 -1.14
C ASP A 5 -6.10 -22.68 -0.85
N LYS A 6 -7.34 -22.21 -1.08
CA LYS A 6 -7.88 -20.89 -0.73
C LYS A 6 -8.21 -20.76 0.76
N ASP A 7 -8.90 -21.73 1.37
CA ASP A 7 -9.24 -21.75 2.80
C ASP A 7 -7.98 -21.84 3.69
N TYR A 8 -6.98 -22.59 3.23
CA TYR A 8 -5.67 -22.65 3.89
C TYR A 8 -4.98 -21.28 3.91
N ARG A 9 -4.93 -20.59 2.76
CA ARG A 9 -4.33 -19.26 2.64
C ARG A 9 -5.07 -18.20 3.45
N GLU A 10 -6.40 -18.25 3.50
CA GLU A 10 -7.19 -17.30 4.29
C GLU A 10 -6.97 -17.48 5.80
N ARG A 11 -6.97 -18.72 6.31
CA ARG A 11 -6.67 -18.99 7.73
C ARG A 11 -5.27 -18.54 8.13
N HIS A 12 -4.26 -18.79 7.27
CA HIS A 12 -2.89 -18.33 7.54
C HIS A 12 -2.77 -16.80 7.53
N LYS A 13 -3.49 -16.11 6.62
CA LYS A 13 -3.57 -14.64 6.63
C LYS A 13 -4.18 -14.09 7.91
N GLU A 14 -5.26 -14.69 8.39
CA GLU A 14 -5.92 -14.26 9.64
C GLU A 14 -5.03 -14.50 10.87
N GLN A 15 -4.38 -15.67 10.93
CA GLN A 15 -3.41 -15.97 11.98
C GLN A 15 -2.21 -15.02 11.95
N GLU A 16 -1.71 -14.67 10.77
CA GLU A 16 -0.63 -13.71 10.59
C GLU A 16 -1.05 -12.29 11.00
N LYS A 17 -2.24 -11.85 10.60
CA LYS A 17 -2.82 -10.57 11.06
C LYS A 17 -2.93 -10.53 12.59
N ALA A 18 -3.43 -11.60 13.21
CA ALA A 18 -3.56 -11.70 14.67
C ALA A 18 -2.19 -11.75 15.36
N ARG A 19 -1.19 -12.41 14.78
CA ARG A 19 0.20 -12.45 15.26
C ARG A 19 0.84 -11.07 15.20
N VAL A 20 0.74 -10.39 14.06
CA VAL A 20 1.24 -9.01 13.88
C VAL A 20 0.55 -8.06 14.84
N TYR A 21 -0.76 -8.18 15.03
CA TYR A 21 -1.50 -7.37 15.99
C TYR A 21 -1.00 -7.59 17.42
N ARG A 22 -0.87 -8.84 17.86
CA ARG A 22 -0.31 -9.18 19.19
C ARG A 22 1.12 -8.66 19.35
N TRP A 23 1.96 -8.84 18.34
CA TRP A 23 3.32 -8.33 18.36
C TRP A 23 3.35 -6.80 18.50
N ARG A 24 2.53 -6.06 17.72
CA ARG A 24 2.42 -4.60 17.81
C ARG A 24 1.93 -4.15 19.17
N LYS A 25 0.95 -4.85 19.75
CA LYS A 25 0.45 -4.57 21.11
C LYS A 25 1.55 -4.75 22.15
N ASN A 26 2.31 -5.85 22.07
CA ASN A 26 3.38 -6.17 23.02
C ASN A 26 4.66 -5.35 22.78
N ASN A 27 4.87 -4.80 21.58
CA ASN A 27 6.04 -4.01 21.19
C ASN A 27 5.65 -2.57 20.83
N LYS A 28 4.59 -2.04 21.44
CA LYS A 28 3.98 -0.75 21.09
C LYS A 28 5.01 0.38 21.03
N GLU A 29 5.92 0.44 21.99
CA GLU A 29 6.96 1.47 22.04
C GLU A 29 7.96 1.36 20.89
N LYS A 30 8.50 0.15 20.65
CA LYS A 30 9.44 -0.13 19.54
C LYS A 30 8.78 0.15 18.18
N TYR A 31 7.53 -0.28 18.02
CA TYR A 31 6.74 -0.02 16.83
C TYR A 31 6.52 1.49 16.62
N ASN A 32 6.08 2.21 17.66
CA ASN A 32 5.87 3.65 17.58
C ASN A 32 7.17 4.43 17.36
N ALA A 33 8.29 3.98 17.91
CA ALA A 33 9.61 4.57 17.68
C ALA A 33 10.04 4.41 16.22
N SER A 34 9.99 3.18 15.70
CA SER A 34 10.28 2.89 14.29
C SER A 34 9.35 3.68 13.35
N HIS A 35 8.06 3.76 13.66
CA HIS A 35 7.10 4.52 12.89
C HIS A 35 7.37 6.03 12.93
N ARG A 36 7.74 6.59 14.10
CA ARG A 36 8.12 8.01 14.21
C ARG A 36 9.36 8.33 13.38
N VAL A 37 10.36 7.46 13.41
CA VAL A 37 11.58 7.58 12.59
C VAL A 37 11.21 7.56 11.10
N HIS A 38 10.44 6.55 10.66
CA HIS A 38 9.98 6.47 9.27
C HIS A 38 9.18 7.70 8.84
N TYR A 39 8.24 8.16 9.67
CA TYR A 39 7.47 9.37 9.39
C TYR A 39 8.35 10.62 9.31
N LYS A 40 9.38 10.74 10.15
CA LYS A 40 10.29 11.89 10.12
C LYS A 40 11.06 11.97 8.80
N TYR A 41 11.55 10.83 8.28
CA TYR A 41 12.30 10.78 7.03
C TYR A 41 11.41 10.81 5.78
N ASN A 42 10.23 10.19 5.83
CA ASN A 42 9.31 10.06 4.69
C ASN A 42 7.99 10.81 4.93
N LYS A 43 8.06 11.95 5.62
CA LYS A 43 6.89 12.76 5.99
C LYS A 43 6.03 13.08 4.78
N SER A 44 6.71 13.42 3.68
CA SER A 44 6.13 13.72 2.39
C SER A 44 5.28 12.55 1.86
N GLU A 45 5.86 11.35 1.82
CA GLU A 45 5.19 10.16 1.30
C GLU A 45 4.01 9.73 2.17
N CYS A 46 4.21 9.72 3.49
CA CYS A 46 3.20 9.34 4.47
C CYS A 46 1.96 10.26 4.39
N ASN A 47 2.20 11.57 4.26
CA ASN A 47 1.13 12.56 4.15
C ASN A 47 0.39 12.43 2.81
N SER A 48 1.09 12.21 1.70
CA SER A 48 0.48 11.99 0.38
C SER A 48 -0.41 10.75 0.36
N ARG A 49 0.09 9.61 0.88
CA ARG A 49 -0.72 8.37 0.98
C ARG A 49 -1.99 8.59 1.79
N THR A 50 -1.87 9.29 2.92
CA THR A 50 -3.03 9.63 3.77
C THR A 50 -4.05 10.50 3.02
N HIS A 51 -3.59 11.52 2.29
CA HIS A 51 -4.48 12.37 1.48
C HIS A 51 -5.10 11.60 0.32
N THR A 52 -4.34 10.74 -0.35
CA THR A 52 -4.83 9.91 -1.46
C THR A 52 -5.93 8.96 -1.00
N ASN A 53 -5.79 8.31 0.16
CA ASN A 53 -6.84 7.46 0.72
C ASN A 53 -8.11 8.26 1.06
N LYS A 54 -7.96 9.45 1.64
CA LYS A 54 -9.11 10.34 1.90
C LYS A 54 -9.79 10.77 0.60
N PHE A 55 -9.01 11.07 -0.44
CA PHE A 55 -9.50 11.44 -1.76
C PHE A 55 -10.32 10.29 -2.37
N ILE A 56 -9.77 9.08 -2.44
CA ILE A 56 -10.46 7.90 -3.01
C ILE A 56 -11.78 7.60 -2.29
N ASN A 57 -11.79 7.68 -0.96
CA ASN A 57 -13.01 7.48 -0.19
C ASN A 57 -14.08 8.56 -0.44
N LYS A 58 -13.66 9.78 -0.79
CA LYS A 58 -14.56 10.91 -1.02
C LYS A 58 -15.03 10.99 -2.48
N TYR A 59 -14.18 10.59 -3.43
CA TYR A 59 -14.41 10.68 -4.87
C TYR A 59 -14.08 9.33 -5.53
N PRO A 60 -14.89 8.28 -5.29
CA PRO A 60 -14.62 6.94 -5.80
C PRO A 60 -14.61 6.89 -7.34
N ASP A 61 -15.40 7.73 -8.02
CA ASP A 61 -15.46 7.79 -9.48
C ASP A 61 -14.20 8.41 -10.12
N GLU A 62 -13.41 9.16 -9.34
CA GLU A 62 -12.12 9.71 -9.78
C GLU A 62 -10.92 8.90 -9.26
N ALA A 63 -11.17 7.79 -8.56
CA ALA A 63 -10.12 6.90 -8.10
C ALA A 63 -9.44 6.19 -9.29
N PRO A 64 -8.16 5.79 -9.15
CA PRO A 64 -7.53 4.95 -10.16
C PRO A 64 -8.28 3.63 -10.29
N GLU A 65 -8.33 3.05 -11.49
CA GLU A 65 -8.99 1.77 -11.74
C GLU A 65 -8.49 0.70 -10.75
N TYR A 66 -9.41 0.00 -10.09
CA TYR A 66 -9.10 -1.02 -9.08
C TYR A 66 -8.62 -2.34 -9.73
N LYS A 67 -7.53 -2.25 -10.49
CA LYS A 67 -6.80 -3.36 -11.11
C LYS A 67 -5.30 -3.10 -11.04
N CYS A 68 -4.51 -4.16 -10.98
CA CYS A 68 -3.06 -4.02 -11.05
C CYS A 68 -2.65 -3.45 -12.42
N LYS A 69 -1.92 -2.32 -12.43
CA LYS A 69 -1.43 -1.68 -13.68
C LYS A 69 -0.56 -2.60 -14.55
N ILE A 70 0.06 -3.64 -13.96
CA ILE A 70 0.97 -4.54 -14.68
C ILE A 70 0.28 -5.81 -15.16
N CYS A 71 -0.46 -6.51 -14.29
CA CYS A 71 -1.05 -7.81 -14.62
C CYS A 71 -2.58 -7.84 -14.59
N PHE A 72 -3.24 -6.70 -14.41
CA PHE A 72 -4.70 -6.52 -14.45
C PHE A 72 -5.52 -7.36 -13.47
N CYS A 73 -4.89 -8.07 -12.52
CA CYS A 73 -5.61 -8.75 -11.46
C CYS A 73 -6.22 -7.74 -10.48
N ASP A 74 -7.26 -8.16 -9.76
CA ASP A 74 -8.04 -7.37 -8.82
C ASP A 74 -7.86 -7.82 -7.35
N VAL A 75 -6.94 -8.76 -7.12
CA VAL A 75 -6.63 -9.31 -5.79
C VAL A 75 -5.44 -8.61 -5.13
N GLU A 76 -5.60 -8.30 -3.84
CA GLU A 76 -4.55 -7.73 -2.97
C GLU A 76 -3.86 -6.50 -3.56
N LEU A 77 -4.67 -5.50 -3.92
CA LEU A 77 -4.18 -4.27 -4.51
C LEU A 77 -3.73 -3.25 -3.47
N PHE A 78 -2.61 -2.61 -3.76
CA PHE A 78 -2.02 -1.54 -2.97
C PHE A 78 -1.83 -0.31 -3.85
N ILE A 79 -2.12 0.87 -3.31
CA ILE A 79 -1.84 2.12 -4.00
C ILE A 79 -0.33 2.32 -4.03
N HIS A 80 0.17 2.53 -5.24
CA HIS A 80 1.53 2.92 -5.54
C HIS A 80 1.58 4.39 -5.96
N HIS A 81 2.63 5.08 -5.53
CA HIS A 81 2.88 6.48 -5.80
C HIS A 81 4.24 6.61 -6.49
N GLU A 82 4.26 7.13 -7.71
CA GLU A 82 5.48 7.63 -8.36
C GLU A 82 5.76 9.10 -7.98
N VAL A 83 4.71 9.82 -7.56
CA VAL A 83 4.76 11.22 -7.08
C VAL A 83 3.93 11.36 -5.81
N TYR A 84 4.22 12.36 -4.97
CA TYR A 84 3.62 12.52 -3.65
C TYR A 84 2.86 13.85 -3.46
N PRO A 85 1.71 14.04 -4.12
CA PRO A 85 0.92 15.27 -4.03
C PRO A 85 0.22 15.43 -2.66
N TYR A 86 -0.07 16.67 -2.26
CA TYR A 86 -0.77 17.01 -1.01
C TYR A 86 -2.17 17.62 -1.20
N THR A 87 -2.55 17.93 -2.44
CA THR A 87 -3.84 18.54 -2.77
C THR A 87 -4.69 17.56 -3.56
N PHE A 88 -6.02 17.68 -3.49
CA PHE A 88 -6.92 16.84 -4.27
C PHE A 88 -6.73 17.04 -5.78
N SER A 89 -6.54 18.29 -6.23
CA SER A 89 -6.22 18.58 -7.63
C SER A 89 -4.93 17.90 -8.09
N GLY A 90 -3.89 17.90 -7.26
CA GLY A 90 -2.63 17.20 -7.55
C GLY A 90 -2.78 15.69 -7.58
N ILE A 91 -3.64 15.12 -6.72
CA ILE A 91 -3.95 13.69 -6.73
C ILE A 91 -4.70 13.31 -8.02
N ILE A 92 -5.71 14.08 -8.42
CA ILE A 92 -6.47 13.87 -9.67
C ILE A 92 -5.52 13.90 -10.87
N ALA A 93 -4.67 14.92 -10.96
CA ALA A 93 -3.69 15.02 -12.05
C ALA A 93 -2.75 13.80 -12.06
N ALA A 94 -2.21 13.41 -10.90
CA ALA A 94 -1.33 12.25 -10.80
C ALA A 94 -2.01 10.92 -11.14
N ILE A 95 -3.32 10.76 -10.87
CA ILE A 95 -4.09 9.58 -11.30
C ILE A 95 -4.24 9.58 -12.83
N LYS A 96 -4.64 10.72 -13.42
CA LYS A 96 -4.81 10.87 -14.88
C LYS A 96 -3.50 10.66 -15.64
N ASP A 97 -2.38 11.11 -15.09
CA ASP A 97 -1.04 10.91 -15.64
C ASP A 97 -0.49 9.50 -15.40
N GLY A 98 -1.25 8.62 -14.74
CA GLY A 98 -0.84 7.24 -14.44
C GLY A 98 0.31 7.15 -13.44
N LYS A 99 0.50 8.18 -12.59
CA LYS A 99 1.53 8.28 -11.54
C LYS A 99 1.06 7.82 -10.17
N ILE A 100 -0.26 7.69 -9.98
CA ILE A 100 -0.88 7.01 -8.84
C ILE A 100 -1.76 5.90 -9.39
N TYR A 101 -1.52 4.66 -8.98
CA TYR A 101 -2.20 3.48 -9.51
C TYR A 101 -2.14 2.31 -8.53
N TYR A 102 -2.93 1.27 -8.79
CA TYR A 102 -2.90 0.04 -8.01
C TYR A 102 -1.87 -0.97 -8.54
N LEU A 103 -1.20 -1.65 -7.62
CA LEU A 103 -0.35 -2.81 -7.87
C LEU A 103 -0.75 -3.96 -6.95
N CYS A 104 -0.74 -5.19 -7.46
CA CYS A 104 -0.87 -6.36 -6.58
C CYS A 104 0.40 -6.52 -5.73
N GLN A 105 0.29 -7.25 -4.61
CA GLN A 105 1.39 -7.48 -3.67
C GLN A 105 2.72 -7.86 -4.35
N LYS A 106 2.67 -8.76 -5.33
CA LYS A 106 3.84 -9.22 -6.10
C LYS A 106 4.55 -8.04 -6.78
N HIS A 107 3.83 -7.32 -7.65
CA HIS A 107 4.40 -6.21 -8.41
C HIS A 107 4.77 -5.01 -7.53
N HIS A 108 4.01 -4.76 -6.47
CA HIS A 108 4.36 -3.72 -5.50
C HIS A 108 5.72 -4.01 -4.87
N ASN A 109 5.97 -5.25 -4.44
CA ASN A 109 7.26 -5.66 -3.89
C ASN A 109 8.39 -5.60 -4.92
N GLU A 110 8.14 -5.99 -6.17
CA GLU A 110 9.14 -5.91 -7.26
C GLU A 110 9.59 -4.46 -7.53
N VAL A 111 8.65 -3.51 -7.55
CA VAL A 111 8.96 -2.08 -7.74
C VAL A 111 9.78 -1.54 -6.57
N HIS A 112 9.39 -1.84 -5.32
CA HIS A 112 10.16 -1.44 -4.13
C HIS A 112 11.56 -2.07 -4.10
N ASN A 113 11.69 -3.34 -4.50
CA ASN A 113 12.98 -4.04 -4.49
C ASN A 113 13.90 -3.62 -5.64
N LYS A 114 13.36 -3.26 -6.81
CA LYS A 114 14.17 -2.70 -7.91
C LYS A 114 14.80 -1.37 -7.52
N LEU A 115 14.08 -0.50 -6.82
CA LEU A 115 14.63 0.76 -6.30
C LEU A 115 15.84 0.51 -5.38
N ASN A 116 15.79 -0.51 -4.52
CA ASN A 116 16.90 -0.88 -3.63
C ASN A 116 18.13 -1.44 -4.34
N ARG A 117 18.01 -1.91 -5.59
CA ARG A 117 19.15 -2.39 -6.40
C ARG A 117 19.86 -1.29 -7.18
N ILE A 118 19.19 -0.16 -7.43
CA ILE A 118 19.77 0.98 -8.14
C ILE A 118 20.61 1.86 -7.20
N ILE A 119 20.39 1.76 -5.89
CA ILE A 119 21.08 2.56 -4.84
C ILE A 119 22.29 1.81 -4.23
N LYS A 120 22.65 0.62 -4.76
CA LYS A 120 23.87 -0.10 -4.38
C LYS A 120 24.92 0.00 -5.47
#